data_AF-A0Y5A9-F1
#
_entry.id   AF-A0Y5A9-F1
#
_cell.length_a   1.000
_cell.length_b   1.000
_cell.length_c   1.000
_cell.angle_alpha   90.00
_cell.angle_beta   90.00
_cell.angle_gamma   90.00
#
_symmetry.space_group_name_H-M   'P 1'
#
loop_
_entity.id
_entity.type
_entity.pdbx_description
1 polymer ?
#
loop_
_entity_poly.entity_id
_entity_poly.type
_entity_poly.pdbx_seq_one_letter_code
_entity_poly.pdbx_strand_id
1 'polypeptide(L)'
;MALCLISAFVLGSQNPQLVQVNYIIASNTLPLAVIISICFLLGVLIGCFISFKLFSQLKWQNYRLKKQLAPEKNKNKLDVNKDT
;
A
#
# COMPACT_ATOMS: atom_id res chain seq x y z
N MET A 1 -8.91 -8.00 -4.84
CA MET A 1 -8.91 -6.52 -4.78
C MET A 1 -9.88 -5.90 -5.78
N ALA A 2 -9.68 -6.05 -7.11
CA ALA A 2 -10.58 -5.46 -8.10
C ALA A 2 -12.06 -5.86 -7.91
N LEU A 3 -12.33 -7.14 -7.62
CA LEU A 3 -13.70 -7.63 -7.36
C LEU A 3 -14.37 -6.95 -6.15
N CYS A 4 -13.64 -6.73 -5.06
CA CYS A 4 -14.14 -6.07 -3.86
C CYS A 4 -14.41 -4.57 -4.09
N LEU A 5 -13.63 -3.93 -4.96
CA LEU A 5 -13.82 -2.52 -5.33
C LEU A 5 -15.09 -2.35 -6.17
N ILE A 6 -15.31 -3.25 -7.13
CA ILE A 6 -16.49 -3.24 -8.00
C ILE A 6 -17.76 -3.52 -7.17
N SER A 7 -17.73 -4.48 -6.25
CA SER A 7 -18.89 -4.78 -5.40
C SER A 7 -19.21 -3.63 -4.43
N ALA A 8 -18.20 -3.00 -3.82
CA ALA A 8 -18.40 -1.82 -2.97
C ALA A 8 -18.97 -0.63 -3.76
N PHE A 9 -18.50 -0.40 -4.99
CA PHE A 9 -19.01 0.67 -5.85
C PHE A 9 -20.46 0.45 -6.26
N VAL A 10 -20.83 -0.77 -6.68
CA VAL A 10 -22.21 -1.11 -7.06
C VAL A 10 -23.16 -1.00 -5.87
N LEU A 11 -22.78 -1.52 -4.70
CA LEU A 11 -23.60 -1.47 -3.49
C LEU A 11 -23.73 -0.03 -2.93
N GLY A 12 -22.67 0.78 -3.06
CA GLY A 12 -22.68 2.19 -2.67
C GLY A 12 -23.47 3.07 -3.65
N SER A 13 -23.38 2.82 -4.95
CA SER A 13 -24.11 3.58 -5.99
C SER A 13 -25.61 3.34 -5.94
N GLN A 14 -26.06 2.16 -5.50
CA GLN A 14 -27.48 1.85 -5.35
C GLN A 14 -28.06 2.26 -3.99
N ASN A 15 -27.26 2.85 -3.09
CA ASN A 15 -27.73 3.37 -1.80
C ASN A 15 -27.77 4.91 -1.80
N PRO A 16 -28.87 5.52 -2.27
CA PRO A 16 -29.10 6.95 -2.13
C PRO A 16 -29.59 7.29 -0.71
N GLN A 17 -29.05 6.63 0.32
CA GLN A 17 -29.41 6.94 1.70
C GLN A 17 -28.74 8.25 2.09
N LEU A 18 -29.52 9.34 2.08
CA LEU A 18 -29.10 10.63 2.60
C LEU A 18 -29.00 10.51 4.12
N VAL A 19 -27.77 10.42 4.63
CA VAL A 19 -27.53 10.50 6.06
C VAL A 19 -27.46 11.98 6.42
N GLN A 20 -28.36 12.43 7.29
CA GLN A 20 -28.30 13.78 7.84
C GLN A 20 -27.06 13.89 8.73
N VAL A 21 -25.98 14.44 8.19
CA VAL A 21 -24.78 14.75 8.97
C VAL A 21 -25.02 16.11 9.60
N ASN A 22 -25.40 16.13 10.87
CA ASN A 22 -25.33 17.35 11.67
C ASN A 22 -23.85 17.69 11.85
N TYR A 23 -23.28 18.42 10.89
CA TYR A 23 -22.02 19.11 11.12
C TYR A 23 -22.26 20.06 12.29
N ILE A 24 -21.37 20.04 13.29
CA ILE A 24 -21.47 20.79 14.56
C ILE A 24 -21.72 22.31 14.38
N ILE A 25 -21.66 22.81 13.14
CA ILE A 25 -21.78 24.23 12.76
C ILE A 25 -22.87 24.49 11.68
N ALA A 26 -23.38 23.47 10.94
CA ALA A 26 -24.50 23.62 9.98
C ALA A 26 -25.07 22.24 9.52
N SER A 27 -26.39 22.06 9.49
CA SER A 27 -27.03 20.83 9.01
C SER A 27 -27.07 20.77 7.48
N ASN A 28 -26.36 19.82 6.86
CA ASN A 28 -26.38 19.64 5.41
C ASN A 28 -26.56 18.14 5.05
N THR A 29 -27.45 17.85 4.11
CA THR A 29 -27.75 16.49 3.64
C THR A 29 -26.67 16.01 2.68
N LEU A 30 -25.60 15.42 3.20
CA LEU A 30 -24.57 14.83 2.37
C LEU A 30 -24.91 13.36 2.04
N PRO A 31 -24.77 12.94 0.76
CA PRO A 31 -24.93 11.54 0.40
C PRO A 31 -23.90 10.67 1.14
N LEU A 32 -24.32 9.50 1.62
CA LEU A 32 -23.42 8.52 2.27
C LEU A 32 -22.19 8.19 1.40
N ALA A 33 -22.36 8.21 0.07
CA ALA A 33 -21.30 8.01 -0.91
C ALA A 33 -20.10 8.98 -0.72
N VAL A 34 -20.34 10.22 -0.29
CA VAL A 34 -19.27 11.21 -0.07
C VAL A 34 -18.37 10.78 1.10
N ILE A 35 -18.98 10.33 2.20
CA ILE A 35 -18.25 9.87 3.39
C ILE A 35 -17.42 8.64 3.06
N ILE A 36 -18.01 7.67 2.36
CA ILE A 36 -17.32 6.45 1.93
C ILE A 36 -16.19 6.78 0.95
N SER A 37 -16.39 7.72 0.02
CA SER A 37 -15.36 8.16 -0.93
C SER A 37 -14.15 8.78 -0.23
N ILE A 38 -14.37 9.65 0.76
CA ILE A 38 -13.27 10.28 1.53
C ILE A 38 -12.52 9.21 2.32
N CYS A 39 -13.25 8.33 3.00
CA CYS A 39 -12.67 7.24 3.80
C CYS A 39 -11.86 6.28 2.92
N PHE A 40 -12.37 5.97 1.72
CA PHE A 40 -11.69 5.14 0.74
C PHE A 40 -10.39 5.80 0.22
N LEU A 41 -10.43 7.09 -0.14
CA LEU A 41 -9.23 7.82 -0.56
C LEU A 41 -8.15 7.78 0.52
N LEU A 42 -8.53 8.03 1.78
CA LEU A 42 -7.60 7.98 2.91
C LEU A 42 -7.02 6.57 3.10
N GLY A 43 -7.88 5.54 3.06
CA GLY A 43 -7.46 4.15 3.15
C GLY A 43 -6.47 3.74 2.04
N VAL A 44 -6.72 4.17 0.80
CA VAL A 44 -5.83 3.92 -0.33
C VAL A 44 -4.50 4.64 -0.15
N LEU A 45 -4.50 5.92 0.23
CA LEU A 45 -3.27 6.68 0.48
C LEU A 45 -2.40 6.03 1.57
N ILE A 46 -3.01 5.64 2.69
CA ILE A 46 -2.33 4.98 3.79
C ILE A 46 -1.80 3.61 3.35
N GLY A 47 -2.63 2.81 2.68
CA GLY A 47 -2.26 1.50 2.15
C GLY A 47 -1.07 1.59 1.19
N CYS A 48 -1.13 2.52 0.23
CA CYS A 48 -0.03 2.80 -0.68
C CYS A 48 1.25 3.20 0.07
N PHE A 49 1.14 4.05 1.09
CA PHE A 49 2.31 4.48 1.87
C PHE A 49 2.97 3.31 2.60
N ILE A 50 2.18 2.43 3.22
CA ILE A 50 2.68 1.24 3.93
C ILE A 50 3.31 0.25 2.94
N SER A 51 2.64 -0.05 1.83
CA SER A 51 3.17 -0.94 0.79
C SER A 51 4.46 -0.39 0.18
N PHE A 52 4.53 0.92 -0.06
CA PHE A 52 5.73 1.58 -0.57
C PHE A 52 6.89 1.48 0.43
N LYS A 53 6.64 1.73 1.72
CA LYS A 53 7.63 1.57 2.79
C LYS A 53 8.17 0.14 2.84
N LEU A 54 7.30 -0.86 2.85
CA LEU A 54 7.70 -2.27 2.90
C LEU A 54 8.50 -2.68 1.66
N PHE A 55 8.04 -2.28 0.47
CA PHE A 55 8.73 -2.59 -0.79
C PHE A 55 10.13 -1.93 -0.85
N SER A 56 10.23 -0.67 -0.41
CA SER A 56 11.49 0.06 -0.35
C SER A 56 12.48 -0.59 0.64
N GLN A 57 12.00 -0.95 1.84
CA GLN A 57 12.76 -1.73 2.82
C GLN A 57 13.27 -3.05 2.22
N LEU A 58 12.41 -3.79 1.54
CA LEU A 58 12.75 -5.09 0.96
C LEU A 58 13.81 -4.96 -0.15
N LYS A 59 13.69 -3.96 -1.02
CA LYS A 59 14.71 -3.64 -2.03
C LYS A 59 16.05 -3.27 -1.39
N TRP A 60 16.01 -2.46 -0.34
CA TRP A 60 17.20 -2.04 0.40
C TRP A 60 17.91 -3.21 1.08
N GLN A 61 17.16 -4.09 1.73
CA GLN A 61 17.70 -5.30 2.33
C GLN A 61 18.31 -6.21 1.26
N ASN A 62 17.60 -6.45 0.15
CA ASN A 62 18.11 -7.28 -0.95
C ASN A 62 19.40 -6.72 -1.57
N TYR A 63 19.47 -5.38 -1.73
CA TYR A 63 20.69 -4.70 -2.19
C TYR A 63 21.85 -4.83 -1.19
N ARG A 64 21.59 -4.65 0.11
CA ARG A 64 22.60 -4.81 1.18
C ARG A 64 23.13 -6.23 1.24
N LEU A 65 22.26 -7.23 1.16
CA LEU A 65 22.61 -8.65 1.12
C LEU A 65 23.48 -8.98 -0.10
N LYS A 66 23.11 -8.50 -1.29
CA LYS A 66 23.92 -8.66 -2.52
C LYS A 66 25.31 -8.03 -2.38
N LYS A 67 25.40 -6.88 -1.70
CA LYS A 67 26.67 -6.18 -1.46
C LYS A 67 27.55 -6.90 -0.43
N GLN A 68 26.97 -7.63 0.53
CA GLN A 68 27.72 -8.44 1.50
C GLN A 68 28.19 -9.79 0.91
N LEU A 69 27.41 -10.39 0.02
CA LEU A 69 27.78 -11.64 -0.66
C LEU A 69 28.80 -11.46 -1.79
N ALA A 70 28.88 -10.26 -2.39
CA ALA A 70 29.87 -9.95 -3.43
C ALA A 70 31.34 -10.12 -2.98
N PRO A 71 31.79 -9.61 -1.82
CA PRO A 71 33.16 -9.80 -1.34
C PRO A 71 33.43 -11.24 -0.86
N GLU A 72 32.45 -11.93 -0.27
CA GLU A 72 32.60 -13.33 0.17
C GLU A 72 32.78 -14.29 -1.02
N LYS A 73 31.97 -14.13 -2.08
CA LYS A 73 32.10 -14.92 -3.31
C LYS A 73 33.44 -14.70 -4.02
N ASN A 74 34.01 -13.50 -3.94
CA ASN A 74 35.30 -13.19 -4.55
C ASN A 74 36.47 -13.82 -3.77
N LYS A 75 36.43 -13.80 -2.43
CA LYS A 75 37.42 -14.50 -1.59
C LYS A 75 37.39 -16.02 -1.79
N ASN A 76 36.21 -16.64 -1.80
CA ASN A 76 36.10 -18.08 -2.04
C ASN A 76 36.57 -18.50 -3.45
N LYS A 77 36.36 -17.65 -4.48
CA LYS A 77 36.92 -17.86 -5.82
C LYS A 77 38.45 -17.77 -5.87
N LEU A 78 39.05 -16.86 -5.10
CA LEU A 78 40.49 -16.68 -5.04
C LEU A 78 41.18 -17.84 -4.29
N ASP A 79 40.52 -18.37 -3.26
CA ASP A 79 40.96 -19.56 -2.52
C ASP A 79 40.98 -20.80 -3.45
N VAL A 80 39.87 -21.10 -4.11
CA VAL A 80 39.74 -22.23 -5.06
C VAL A 80 40.72 -22.18 -6.23
N ASN A 81 41.11 -20.99 -6.71
CA ASN A 81 42.04 -20.87 -7.83
C ASN A 81 43.52 -21.03 -7.41
N LYS A 82 43.82 -20.95 -6.11
CA LYS A 82 45.20 -21.06 -5.60
C LYS A 82 45.61 -22.52 -5.34
N ASP A 83 44.64 -23.41 -5.21
CA ASP A 83 44.82 -24.85 -4.96
C ASP A 83 44.81 -25.72 -6.23
N THR A 84 44.79 -25.11 -7.43
CA THR A 84 44.89 -25.80 -8.75
C THR A 84 46.15 -25.37 -9.48
#